data_AF-A0A520Q4L4-F1
#
_entry.id   AF-A0A520Q4L4-F1
#
_cell.length_a   1.000
_cell.length_b   1.000
_cell.length_c   1.000
_cell.angle_alpha   90.00
_cell.angle_beta   90.00
_cell.angle_gamma   90.00
#
_symmetry.space_group_name_H-M   'P 1'
#
loop_
_entity.id
_entity.type
_entity.pdbx_description
1 polymer ?
#
loop_
_entity_poly.entity_id
_entity_poly.type
_entity_poly.pdbx_seq_one_letter_code
_entity_poly.pdbx_strand_id
1 'polypeptide(L)'
;MIHSDSRWLEIDEERFDAEATRIGERLLRDAALVAGGVAHRIAEVELYYFGDRHRDPFAHRDPAQLEPGRWYFHKSGQSYRGGSFKGLDLSLGRRGTWGGALIRSVRGPDGALVSGPSLVVDHLLRLTGLPDVASLAARADALLQLKPAAPVPSSILRTARVGLTLKRFEDAKPAYLMRPDRFLNAPAEIKKGRVHTVVALHKAGLDTPAIKRRTGSPGRTIERYLTRYEEGRARGRFQSFAGKSLSPLDLAALHGVWEARFGGS
;
A
#
# COMPACT_ATOMS: atom_id res chain seq x y z
N MET A 1 -17.97 2.62 18.19
CA MET A 1 -16.82 1.69 18.09
C MET A 1 -17.00 0.82 16.86
N ILE A 2 -16.16 0.91 15.81
CA ILE A 2 -15.92 -0.27 14.95
C ILE A 2 -14.80 -1.08 15.61
N HIS A 3 -15.05 -1.59 16.80
CA HIS A 3 -14.22 -2.64 17.39
C HIS A 3 -15.03 -3.91 17.65
N SER A 4 -16.34 -3.93 17.37
CA SER A 4 -17.18 -5.10 17.68
C SER A 4 -17.32 -6.12 16.54
N ASP A 5 -17.01 -5.75 15.29
CA ASP A 5 -17.02 -6.72 14.18
C ASP A 5 -15.80 -6.57 13.29
N SER A 6 -14.67 -7.13 13.73
CA SER A 6 -13.44 -7.26 12.95
C SER A 6 -13.46 -8.45 11.97
N ARG A 7 -14.58 -9.20 11.87
CA ARG A 7 -14.66 -10.39 11.00
C ARG A 7 -14.44 -10.08 9.53
N TRP A 8 -14.78 -8.86 9.10
CA TRP A 8 -14.51 -8.45 7.72
C TRP A 8 -13.04 -8.16 7.43
N LEU A 9 -12.17 -8.08 8.44
CA LEU A 9 -10.71 -8.01 8.26
C LEU A 9 -10.06 -9.39 8.15
N GLU A 10 -10.84 -10.47 8.30
CA GLU A 10 -10.33 -11.82 8.16
C GLU A 10 -9.89 -12.10 6.74
N ILE A 11 -8.77 -12.81 6.63
CA ILE A 11 -8.19 -13.28 5.37
C ILE A 11 -8.20 -14.80 5.40
N ASP A 12 -8.96 -15.38 4.49
CA ASP A 12 -8.79 -16.78 4.09
C ASP A 12 -7.60 -16.86 3.12
N GLU A 13 -6.52 -17.52 3.55
CA GLU A 13 -5.30 -17.63 2.75
C GLU A 13 -5.51 -18.43 1.46
N GLU A 14 -6.52 -19.31 1.38
CA GLU A 14 -6.85 -20.02 0.14
C GLU A 14 -7.39 -19.06 -0.94
N ARG A 15 -7.94 -17.93 -0.51
CA ARG A 15 -8.58 -16.91 -1.35
C ARG A 15 -7.91 -15.55 -1.16
N PHE A 16 -6.62 -15.55 -0.83
CA PHE A 16 -5.90 -14.34 -0.43
C PHE A 16 -6.15 -13.16 -1.36
N ASP A 17 -6.04 -13.34 -2.68
CA ASP A 17 -6.19 -12.24 -3.64
C ASP A 17 -7.61 -11.64 -3.66
N ALA A 18 -8.64 -12.47 -3.49
CA ALA A 18 -10.02 -12.01 -3.40
C ALA A 18 -10.27 -11.28 -2.07
N GLU A 19 -9.78 -11.83 -0.95
CA GLU A 19 -9.94 -11.23 0.38
C GLU A 19 -9.16 -9.92 0.53
N ALA A 20 -7.92 -9.89 0.04
CA ALA A 20 -7.10 -8.68 -0.05
C ALA A 20 -7.81 -7.59 -0.87
N THR A 21 -8.42 -7.97 -2.00
CA THR A 21 -9.21 -7.05 -2.82
C THR A 21 -10.40 -6.51 -2.05
N ARG A 22 -11.19 -7.40 -1.43
CA ARG A 22 -12.37 -7.03 -0.64
C ARG A 22 -12.01 -6.06 0.49
N ILE A 23 -10.92 -6.32 1.23
CA ILE A 23 -10.46 -5.46 2.33
C ILE A 23 -9.98 -4.10 1.80
N GLY A 24 -9.10 -4.11 0.79
CA GLY A 24 -8.56 -2.88 0.19
C GLY A 24 -9.66 -1.99 -0.38
N GLU A 25 -10.62 -2.57 -1.10
CA GLU A 25 -11.76 -1.82 -1.65
C GLU A 25 -12.66 -1.24 -0.56
N ARG A 26 -13.00 -2.04 0.45
CA ARG A 26 -13.85 -1.60 1.56
C ARG A 26 -13.21 -0.46 2.36
N LEU A 27 -11.89 -0.53 2.58
CA LEU A 27 -11.14 0.54 3.25
C LEU A 27 -11.22 1.88 2.49
N LEU A 28 -11.11 1.85 1.16
CA LEU A 28 -11.12 3.06 0.32
C LEU A 28 -12.53 3.58 0.01
N ARG A 29 -13.52 2.68 -0.08
CA ARG A 29 -14.89 3.00 -0.51
C ARG A 29 -15.81 3.33 0.66
N ASP A 30 -15.78 2.50 1.71
CA ASP A 30 -16.84 2.42 2.71
C ASP A 30 -16.37 2.78 4.12
N ALA A 31 -15.11 3.19 4.26
CA ALA A 31 -14.52 3.54 5.54
C ALA A 31 -13.95 4.97 5.56
N ALA A 32 -13.94 5.55 6.75
CA ALA A 32 -13.22 6.77 7.07
C ALA A 32 -12.32 6.55 8.28
N LEU A 33 -11.11 7.08 8.22
CA LEU A 33 -10.23 7.23 9.37
C LEU A 33 -10.64 8.50 10.12
N VAL A 34 -11.12 8.37 11.34
CA VAL A 34 -11.46 9.49 12.22
C VAL A 34 -10.31 9.68 13.20
N ALA A 35 -9.71 10.85 13.19
CA ALA A 35 -8.58 11.21 14.05
C ALA A 35 -8.87 12.52 14.78
N GLY A 36 -8.83 12.51 16.11
CA GLY A 36 -9.16 13.70 16.91
C GLY A 36 -10.57 14.25 16.63
N GLY A 37 -11.51 13.37 16.27
CA GLY A 37 -12.88 13.75 15.87
C GLY A 37 -13.04 14.15 14.40
N VAL A 38 -11.96 14.30 13.63
CA VAL A 38 -12.00 14.71 12.23
C VAL A 38 -11.97 13.49 11.30
N ALA A 39 -12.99 13.35 10.46
CA ALA A 39 -13.11 12.25 9.51
C ALA A 39 -12.30 12.49 8.23
N HIS A 40 -11.58 11.45 7.78
CA HIS A 40 -10.77 11.44 6.57
C HIS A 40 -11.12 10.25 5.69
N ARG A 41 -11.20 10.46 4.38
CA ARG A 41 -11.34 9.36 3.42
C ARG A 41 -9.99 8.73 3.16
N ILE A 42 -9.91 7.40 3.18
CA ILE A 42 -8.69 6.69 2.81
C ILE A 42 -8.57 6.73 1.28
N ALA A 43 -7.41 7.13 0.78
CA ALA A 43 -7.15 7.28 -0.66
C ALA A 43 -6.12 6.28 -1.20
N GLU A 44 -5.32 5.69 -0.31
CA GLU A 44 -4.28 4.71 -0.67
C GLU A 44 -3.94 3.80 0.52
N VAL A 45 -3.92 2.49 0.28
CA VAL A 45 -3.41 1.48 1.23
C VAL A 45 -2.48 0.47 0.56
N GLU A 46 -1.55 -0.09 1.32
CA GLU A 46 -0.76 -1.27 0.94
C GLU A 46 -0.99 -2.41 1.92
N LEU A 47 -1.22 -3.61 1.40
CA LEU A 47 -1.38 -4.81 2.22
C LEU A 47 -0.06 -5.56 2.32
N TYR A 48 0.22 -6.05 3.52
CA TYR A 48 1.34 -6.92 3.86
C TYR A 48 0.80 -8.06 4.70
N TYR A 49 1.13 -9.30 4.35
CA TYR A 49 0.58 -10.47 5.04
C TYR A 49 1.58 -11.62 5.08
N PHE A 50 1.71 -12.28 6.22
CA PHE A 50 2.56 -13.44 6.40
C PHE A 50 1.78 -14.51 7.18
N GLY A 51 1.36 -15.55 6.47
CA GLY A 51 0.72 -16.75 6.99
C GLY A 51 1.35 -18.00 6.42
N ASP A 52 0.61 -19.10 6.42
CA ASP A 52 1.16 -20.40 6.01
C ASP A 52 1.28 -20.54 4.50
N ARG A 53 0.32 -20.01 3.75
CA ARG A 53 0.26 -20.09 2.28
C ARG A 53 0.69 -18.79 1.62
N HIS A 54 0.52 -17.66 2.30
CA HIS A 54 0.98 -16.35 1.81
C HIS A 54 2.11 -15.80 2.69
N ARG A 55 3.36 -15.98 2.26
CA ARG A 55 4.58 -15.71 3.05
C ARG A 55 5.31 -14.47 2.54
N ASP A 56 4.65 -13.31 2.59
CA ASP A 56 5.26 -12.08 2.11
C ASP A 56 6.48 -11.66 2.95
N PRO A 57 7.71 -11.72 2.39
CA PRO A 57 8.92 -11.38 3.15
C PRO A 57 9.02 -9.89 3.51
N PHE A 58 8.14 -9.04 2.98
CA PHE A 58 8.08 -7.62 3.29
C PHE A 58 7.17 -7.29 4.48
N ALA A 59 6.40 -8.25 5.00
CA ALA A 59 5.58 -8.03 6.19
C ALA A 59 6.43 -7.81 7.45
N HIS A 60 6.00 -6.89 8.31
CA HIS A 60 6.72 -6.53 9.53
C HIS A 60 6.85 -7.68 10.52
N ARG A 61 5.83 -8.55 10.60
CA ARG A 61 5.75 -9.67 11.55
C ARG A 61 5.93 -9.24 13.01
N ASP A 62 5.47 -8.04 13.34
CA ASP A 62 5.45 -7.55 14.71
C ASP A 62 4.32 -8.26 15.49
N PRO A 63 4.54 -8.70 16.75
CA PRO A 63 3.50 -9.34 17.55
C PRO A 63 2.19 -8.53 17.65
N ALA A 64 2.25 -7.19 17.59
CA ALA A 64 1.07 -6.33 17.60
C ALA A 64 0.17 -6.50 16.35
N GLN A 65 0.67 -7.16 15.29
CA GLN A 65 -0.07 -7.44 14.06
C GLN A 65 -0.69 -8.85 14.01
N LEU A 66 -0.65 -9.62 15.10
CA LEU A 66 -1.25 -10.96 15.21
C LEU A 66 -2.76 -10.94 15.49
N GLU A 67 -3.28 -9.80 15.95
CA GLU A 67 -4.71 -9.58 16.19
C GLU A 67 -5.25 -8.60 15.15
N PRO A 68 -6.46 -8.79 14.61
CA PRO A 68 -7.00 -7.89 13.60
C PRO A 68 -7.63 -6.65 14.25
N GLY A 69 -7.59 -5.53 13.55
CA GLY A 69 -8.29 -4.30 13.95
C GLY A 69 -7.57 -3.44 15.00
N ARG A 70 -6.27 -3.68 15.24
CA ARG A 70 -5.40 -2.83 16.07
C ARG A 70 -4.69 -1.80 15.22
N TRP A 71 -4.39 -0.65 15.82
CA TRP A 71 -3.49 0.33 15.23
C TRP A 71 -2.04 -0.04 15.50
N TYR A 72 -1.24 -0.13 14.45
CA TYR A 72 0.19 -0.42 14.55
C TYR A 72 1.02 0.69 13.89
N PHE A 73 1.84 1.35 14.69
CA PHE A 73 2.82 2.32 14.19
C PHE A 73 4.16 1.62 13.91
N HIS A 74 4.80 1.93 12.79
CA HIS A 74 6.05 1.28 12.38
C HIS A 74 7.15 1.44 13.43
N LYS A 75 7.78 0.32 13.80
CA LYS A 75 8.91 0.26 14.74
C LYS A 75 10.22 -0.14 14.07
N SER A 76 11.31 0.12 14.77
CA SER A 76 12.64 -0.44 14.55
C SER A 76 13.10 -1.04 15.87
N GLY A 77 13.04 -2.37 15.99
CA GLY A 77 13.11 -3.01 17.30
C GLY A 77 11.94 -2.55 18.17
N GLN A 78 12.23 -2.03 19.36
CA GLN A 78 11.22 -1.53 20.30
C GLN A 78 10.86 -0.05 20.12
N SER A 79 11.63 0.70 19.32
CA SER A 79 11.45 2.14 19.16
C SER A 79 10.57 2.46 17.94
N TYR A 80 9.71 3.46 18.05
CA TYR A 80 8.94 3.97 16.91
C TYR A 80 9.85 4.64 15.89
N ARG A 81 9.56 4.44 14.60
CA ARG A 81 10.30 5.11 13.53
C ARG A 81 9.94 6.59 13.49
N GLY A 82 10.96 7.45 13.44
CA GLY A 82 10.82 8.89 13.21
C GLY A 82 11.07 9.29 11.75
N GLY A 83 10.97 10.59 11.46
CA GLY A 83 11.29 11.15 10.14
C GLY A 83 10.51 10.52 8.97
N SER A 84 11.18 10.26 7.85
CA SER A 84 10.54 9.75 6.62
C SER A 84 10.22 8.25 6.63
N PHE A 85 10.34 7.58 7.78
CA PHE A 85 10.11 6.13 7.94
C PHE A 85 8.92 5.79 8.84
N LYS A 86 8.11 6.80 9.19
CA LYS A 86 6.84 6.63 9.90
C LYS A 86 5.80 5.94 9.00
N GLY A 87 4.95 5.13 9.61
CA GLY A 87 3.80 4.50 8.98
C GLY A 87 2.77 4.06 10.02
N LEU A 88 1.52 3.94 9.59
CA LEU A 88 0.39 3.48 10.39
C LEU A 88 -0.32 2.36 9.63
N ASP A 89 -0.37 1.19 10.24
CA ASP A 89 -1.08 0.04 9.74
C ASP A 89 -2.36 -0.20 10.55
N LEU A 90 -3.41 -0.65 9.89
CA LEU A 90 -4.48 -1.41 10.52
C LEU A 90 -4.10 -2.90 10.48
N SER A 91 -3.99 -3.54 11.64
CA SER A 91 -3.61 -4.95 11.68
C SER A 91 -4.70 -5.87 11.11
N LEU A 92 -4.27 -6.94 10.45
CA LEU A 92 -5.12 -7.92 9.76
C LEU A 92 -4.85 -9.36 10.21
N GLY A 93 -3.78 -9.59 10.96
CA GLY A 93 -3.38 -10.94 11.36
C GLY A 93 -4.41 -11.61 12.25
N ARG A 94 -4.49 -12.94 12.17
CA ARG A 94 -5.35 -13.75 13.03
C ARG A 94 -4.81 -15.18 13.07
N ARG A 95 -5.04 -15.92 14.16
CA ARG A 95 -4.68 -17.34 14.27
C ARG A 95 -3.20 -17.61 13.94
N GLY A 96 -2.30 -16.75 14.42
CA GLY A 96 -0.85 -16.90 14.23
C GLY A 96 -0.30 -16.31 12.94
N THR A 97 -1.12 -15.68 12.10
CA THR A 97 -0.65 -14.93 10.93
C THR A 97 -0.40 -13.46 11.29
N TRP A 98 0.52 -12.83 10.56
CA TRP A 98 0.81 -11.39 10.68
C TRP A 98 0.23 -10.66 9.49
N GLY A 99 -0.42 -9.52 9.72
CA GLY A 99 -0.90 -8.71 8.62
C GLY A 99 -1.10 -7.25 8.97
N GLY A 100 -0.90 -6.38 7.98
CA GLY A 100 -1.08 -4.95 8.11
C GLY A 100 -1.56 -4.30 6.81
N ALA A 101 -2.54 -3.42 6.93
CA ALA A 101 -2.93 -2.48 5.88
C ALA A 101 -2.32 -1.11 6.19
N LEU A 102 -1.18 -0.81 5.56
CA LEU A 102 -0.51 0.47 5.69
C LEU A 102 -1.36 1.57 5.03
N ILE A 103 -1.79 2.54 5.82
CA ILE A 103 -2.49 3.73 5.33
C ILE A 103 -1.44 4.71 4.79
N ARG A 104 -1.50 4.98 3.49
CA ARG A 104 -0.50 5.80 2.79
C ARG A 104 -0.99 7.17 2.39
N SER A 105 -2.26 7.28 2.06
CA SER A 105 -2.84 8.56 1.69
C SER A 105 -4.25 8.69 2.26
N VAL A 106 -4.59 9.89 2.73
CA VAL A 106 -5.93 10.23 3.23
C VAL A 106 -6.36 11.59 2.69
N ARG A 107 -7.67 11.80 2.54
CA ARG A 107 -8.26 13.07 2.15
C ARG A 107 -9.02 13.68 3.33
N GLY A 108 -8.70 14.93 3.65
CA GLY A 108 -9.37 15.71 4.68
C GLY A 108 -10.78 16.14 4.29
N PRO A 109 -11.53 16.73 5.24
CA PRO A 109 -12.89 17.25 4.99
C PRO A 109 -12.91 18.43 4.00
N ASP A 110 -11.79 19.15 3.89
CA ASP A 110 -11.56 20.22 2.90
C ASP A 110 -11.25 19.69 1.49
N GLY A 111 -11.19 18.37 1.32
CA GLY A 111 -10.82 17.73 0.07
C GLY A 111 -9.31 17.68 -0.18
N ALA A 112 -8.46 18.18 0.72
CA ALA A 112 -7.01 18.14 0.55
C ALA A 112 -6.46 16.72 0.72
N LEU A 113 -5.58 16.30 -0.20
CA LEU A 113 -4.93 15.00 -0.15
C LEU A 113 -3.62 15.08 0.64
N VAL A 114 -3.51 14.30 1.71
CA VAL A 114 -2.25 14.00 2.39
C VAL A 114 -1.71 12.71 1.80
N SER A 115 -0.59 12.77 1.06
CA SER A 115 -0.05 11.60 0.34
C SER A 115 1.36 11.21 0.77
N GLY A 116 1.48 10.03 1.36
CA GLY A 116 2.70 9.43 1.88
C GLY A 116 2.53 8.95 3.33
N PRO A 117 2.97 7.74 3.70
CA PRO A 117 2.68 7.14 5.01
C PRO A 117 3.20 8.00 6.17
N SER A 118 4.40 8.56 6.05
CA SER A 118 4.94 9.43 7.09
C SER A 118 4.20 10.77 7.19
N LEU A 119 3.73 11.31 6.07
CA LEU A 119 2.93 12.54 6.05
C LEU A 119 1.54 12.33 6.63
N VAL A 120 0.95 11.15 6.44
CA VAL A 120 -0.28 10.75 7.13
C VAL A 120 -0.04 10.76 8.65
N VAL A 121 1.03 10.13 9.14
CA VAL A 121 1.34 10.16 10.59
C VAL A 121 1.56 11.58 11.10
N ASP A 122 2.30 12.43 10.37
CA ASP A 122 2.49 13.83 10.74
C ASP A 122 1.18 14.62 10.79
N HIS A 123 0.28 14.32 9.87
CA HIS A 123 -1.06 14.90 9.86
C HIS A 123 -1.87 14.49 11.09
N LEU A 124 -1.81 13.22 11.48
CA LEU A 124 -2.48 12.72 12.69
C LEU A 124 -1.92 13.35 13.97
N LEU A 125 -0.59 13.53 14.06
CA LEU A 125 0.04 14.22 15.19
C LEU A 125 -0.47 15.66 15.33
N ARG A 126 -0.53 16.41 14.22
CA ARG A 126 -1.09 17.77 14.22
C ARG A 126 -2.56 17.79 14.64
N LEU A 127 -3.39 16.90 14.11
CA LEU A 127 -4.82 16.84 14.46
C LEU A 127 -5.07 16.50 15.93
N THR A 128 -4.20 15.68 16.52
CA THR A 128 -4.35 15.23 17.92
C THR A 128 -3.62 16.11 18.92
N GLY A 129 -2.79 17.06 18.45
CA GLY A 129 -1.96 17.92 19.30
C GLY A 129 -0.86 17.16 20.06
N LEU A 130 -0.52 15.95 19.62
CA LEU A 130 0.47 15.11 20.30
C LEU A 130 1.88 15.35 19.73
N PRO A 131 2.92 15.35 20.60
CA PRO A 131 4.26 15.76 20.20
C PRO A 131 5.00 14.73 19.35
N ASP A 132 4.69 13.45 19.51
CA ASP A 132 5.41 12.36 18.87
C ASP A 132 4.56 11.09 18.67
N VAL A 133 5.13 10.16 17.89
CA VAL A 133 4.48 8.89 17.55
C VAL A 133 4.23 8.03 18.77
N ALA A 134 5.11 8.06 19.79
CA ALA A 134 4.94 7.27 20.99
C ALA A 134 3.69 7.71 21.77
N SER A 135 3.51 9.03 21.92
CA SER A 135 2.35 9.65 22.55
C SER A 135 1.06 9.33 21.79
N LEU A 136 1.10 9.35 20.45
CA LEU A 136 -0.04 8.98 19.61
C LEU A 136 -0.36 7.48 19.71
N ALA A 137 0.64 6.62 19.66
CA ALA A 137 0.47 5.17 19.77
C ALA A 137 -0.16 4.78 21.12
N ALA A 138 0.28 5.40 22.22
CA ALA A 138 -0.27 5.15 23.55
C ALA A 138 -1.77 5.54 23.69
N ARG A 139 -2.28 6.38 22.79
CA ARG A 139 -3.66 6.88 22.80
C ARG A 139 -4.44 6.50 21.54
N ALA A 140 -3.89 5.61 20.71
CA ALA A 140 -4.41 5.33 19.38
C ALA A 140 -5.86 4.86 19.41
N ASP A 141 -6.20 3.92 20.29
CA ASP A 141 -7.57 3.37 20.39
C ASP A 141 -8.61 4.43 20.81
N ALA A 142 -8.19 5.45 21.57
CA ALA A 142 -9.06 6.55 21.98
C ALA A 142 -9.19 7.63 20.89
N LEU A 143 -8.12 7.89 20.14
CA LEU A 143 -8.03 9.04 19.23
C LEU A 143 -8.25 8.70 17.77
N LEU A 144 -8.02 7.44 17.38
CA LEU A 144 -8.11 6.94 16.02
C LEU A 144 -9.21 5.88 15.94
N GLN A 145 -10.15 6.10 15.03
CA GLN A 145 -11.27 5.19 14.82
C GLN A 145 -11.45 4.97 13.34
N LEU A 146 -11.58 3.71 12.92
CA LEU A 146 -12.15 3.41 11.62
C LEU A 146 -13.67 3.49 11.77
N LYS A 147 -14.37 4.24 10.91
CA LYS A 147 -15.84 4.36 10.92
C LYS A 147 -16.43 4.06 9.56
N PRO A 148 -17.68 3.55 9.48
CA PRO A 148 -18.34 3.38 8.20
C PRO A 148 -18.58 4.76 7.64
N ALA A 149 -18.49 4.90 6.33
CA ALA A 149 -18.68 6.17 5.66
C ALA A 149 -19.45 5.94 4.37
N ALA A 150 -20.21 6.96 3.94
CA ALA A 150 -21.02 6.86 2.73
C ALA A 150 -20.16 6.40 1.54
N PRO A 151 -20.56 5.37 0.77
CA PRO A 151 -19.76 4.89 -0.34
C PRO A 151 -19.46 6.01 -1.34
N VAL A 152 -18.20 6.12 -1.75
CA VAL A 152 -17.81 7.04 -2.83
C VAL A 152 -17.60 6.23 -4.10
N PRO A 153 -18.35 6.50 -5.20
CA PRO A 153 -18.07 5.90 -6.49
C PRO A 153 -16.63 6.24 -6.89
N SER A 154 -15.76 5.24 -6.85
CA SER A 154 -14.36 5.42 -7.20
C SER A 154 -13.82 4.19 -7.89
N SER A 155 -13.12 4.40 -9.01
CA SER A 155 -12.35 3.35 -9.65
C SER A 155 -11.12 3.07 -8.78
N ILE A 156 -11.17 1.99 -8.01
CA ILE A 156 -10.04 1.57 -7.19
C ILE A 156 -9.07 0.81 -8.07
N LEU A 157 -7.83 1.29 -8.12
CA LEU A 157 -6.75 0.66 -8.88
C LEU A 157 -5.90 -0.19 -7.95
N ARG A 158 -5.58 -1.40 -8.41
CA ARG A 158 -4.57 -2.26 -7.79
C ARG A 158 -3.24 -2.10 -8.51
N THR A 159 -2.16 -1.89 -7.76
CA THR A 159 -0.81 -1.65 -8.30
C THR A 159 0.24 -2.32 -7.42
N ALA A 160 1.49 -2.40 -7.89
CA ALA A 160 2.60 -2.78 -7.01
C ALA A 160 2.81 -1.77 -5.89
N ARG A 161 3.26 -2.28 -4.75
CA ARG A 161 3.60 -1.51 -3.55
C ARG A 161 4.86 -0.69 -3.75
N VAL A 162 4.95 0.40 -3.00
CA VAL A 162 5.98 1.44 -3.13
C VAL A 162 7.09 1.23 -2.12
N GLY A 163 8.33 1.25 -2.61
CA GLY A 163 9.52 1.27 -1.75
C GLY A 163 10.06 -0.11 -1.40
N LEU A 164 9.47 -1.17 -1.95
CA LEU A 164 10.05 -2.51 -1.88
C LEU A 164 11.27 -2.60 -2.81
N THR A 165 12.32 -3.28 -2.37
CA THR A 165 13.58 -3.36 -3.13
C THR A 165 14.23 -4.73 -3.01
N LEU A 166 15.11 -5.05 -3.96
CA LEU A 166 16.01 -6.20 -3.93
C LEU A 166 17.42 -5.82 -3.45
N LYS A 167 17.58 -4.72 -2.68
CA LYS A 167 18.88 -4.30 -2.12
C LYS A 167 19.53 -5.39 -1.27
N ARG A 168 18.71 -6.05 -0.45
CA ARG A 168 19.05 -7.31 0.24
C ARG A 168 18.28 -8.42 -0.45
N PHE A 169 18.94 -9.08 -1.39
CA PHE A 169 18.31 -10.13 -2.19
C PHE A 169 18.03 -11.36 -1.31
N GLU A 170 16.80 -11.86 -1.41
CA GLU A 170 16.33 -13.09 -0.76
C GLU A 170 15.40 -13.76 -1.76
N ASP A 171 15.47 -15.09 -1.88
CA ASP A 171 14.80 -15.84 -2.97
C ASP A 171 13.26 -15.69 -2.94
N ALA A 172 12.67 -15.45 -1.77
CA ALA A 172 11.24 -15.25 -1.64
C ALA A 172 10.77 -13.86 -2.15
N LYS A 173 11.63 -12.82 -2.09
CA LYS A 173 11.23 -11.43 -2.39
C LYS A 173 10.72 -11.21 -3.81
N PRO A 174 11.35 -11.75 -4.86
CA PRO A 174 10.86 -11.63 -6.23
C PRO A 174 9.38 -11.92 -6.39
N ALA A 175 8.84 -12.95 -5.73
CA ALA A 175 7.43 -13.34 -5.87
C ALA A 175 6.46 -12.25 -5.38
N TYR A 176 6.84 -11.42 -4.39
CA TYR A 176 5.96 -10.46 -3.72
C TYR A 176 6.22 -8.99 -4.10
N LEU A 177 7.36 -8.70 -4.75
CA LEU A 177 7.85 -7.34 -4.97
C LEU A 177 6.91 -6.49 -5.84
N MET A 178 6.35 -7.07 -6.91
CA MET A 178 5.47 -6.36 -7.85
C MET A 178 4.03 -6.86 -7.83
N ARG A 179 3.65 -7.65 -6.81
CA ARG A 179 2.25 -8.07 -6.62
C ARG A 179 1.33 -6.86 -6.47
N PRO A 180 0.10 -6.93 -7.00
CA PRO A 180 -0.86 -5.82 -7.01
C PRO A 180 -1.57 -5.62 -5.65
N ASP A 181 -0.79 -5.51 -4.57
CA ASP A 181 -1.27 -5.42 -3.17
C ASP A 181 -1.33 -3.98 -2.65
N ARG A 182 -1.29 -2.99 -3.55
CA ARG A 182 -1.53 -1.56 -3.27
C ARG A 182 -2.82 -1.10 -3.92
N PHE A 183 -3.69 -0.48 -3.16
CA PHE A 183 -4.99 0.04 -3.60
C PHE A 183 -4.97 1.56 -3.56
N LEU A 184 -5.48 2.23 -4.61
CA LEU A 184 -5.62 3.68 -4.65
C LEU A 184 -6.82 4.15 -5.48
N ASN A 185 -7.38 5.31 -5.14
CA ASN A 185 -8.52 5.91 -5.86
C ASN A 185 -8.24 7.30 -6.45
N ALA A 186 -7.04 7.87 -6.26
CA ALA A 186 -6.65 9.19 -6.75
C ALA A 186 -5.36 9.14 -7.62
N PRO A 187 -5.34 8.40 -8.74
CA PRO A 187 -4.12 8.16 -9.54
C PRO A 187 -3.46 9.42 -10.12
N ALA A 188 -4.23 10.48 -10.36
CA ALA A 188 -3.69 11.74 -10.86
C ALA A 188 -2.92 12.52 -9.78
N GLU A 189 -3.43 12.52 -8.55
CA GLU A 189 -2.88 13.27 -7.41
C GLU A 189 -1.76 12.50 -6.70
N ILE A 190 -1.86 11.17 -6.63
CA ILE A 190 -0.84 10.31 -5.99
C ILE A 190 0.36 10.18 -6.94
N LYS A 191 1.44 10.90 -6.61
CA LYS A 191 2.67 10.95 -7.43
C LYS A 191 3.65 9.81 -7.10
N LYS A 192 3.73 9.39 -5.84
CA LYS A 192 4.66 8.33 -5.43
C LYS A 192 4.20 6.98 -6.01
N GLY A 193 5.14 6.21 -6.55
CA GLY A 193 4.82 4.93 -7.21
C GLY A 193 4.15 5.09 -8.58
N ARG A 194 4.26 6.25 -9.24
CA ARG A 194 3.62 6.53 -10.53
C ARG A 194 3.88 5.47 -11.60
N VAL A 195 5.10 4.93 -11.65
CA VAL A 195 5.47 3.85 -12.58
C VAL A 195 4.58 2.61 -12.38
N HIS A 196 4.28 2.22 -11.14
CA HIS A 196 3.41 1.07 -10.85
C HIS A 196 1.99 1.30 -11.34
N THR A 197 1.48 2.52 -11.17
CA THR A 197 0.15 2.92 -11.68
C THR A 197 0.11 2.90 -13.20
N VAL A 198 1.14 3.42 -13.87
CA VAL A 198 1.21 3.40 -15.35
C VAL A 198 1.23 1.95 -15.87
N VAL A 199 2.07 1.09 -15.31
CA VAL A 199 2.15 -0.32 -15.72
C VAL A 199 0.83 -1.06 -15.45
N ALA A 200 0.21 -0.85 -14.29
CA ALA A 200 -1.07 -1.49 -13.98
C ALA A 200 -2.20 -1.10 -14.95
N LEU A 201 -2.28 0.18 -15.33
CA LEU A 201 -3.27 0.64 -16.31
C LEU A 201 -2.98 0.08 -17.71
N HIS A 202 -1.71 0.00 -18.11
CA HIS A 202 -1.32 -0.64 -19.37
C HIS A 202 -1.70 -2.12 -19.41
N LYS A 203 -1.42 -2.86 -18.32
CA LYS A 203 -1.84 -4.26 -18.16
C LYS A 203 -3.36 -4.45 -18.21
N ALA A 204 -4.12 -3.44 -17.79
CA ALA A 204 -5.58 -3.40 -17.91
C ALA A 204 -6.06 -3.02 -19.33
N GLY A 205 -5.17 -2.94 -20.32
CA GLY A 205 -5.50 -2.70 -21.73
C GLY A 205 -5.65 -1.22 -22.11
N LEU A 206 -5.29 -0.28 -21.24
CA LEU A 206 -5.37 1.14 -21.58
C LEU A 206 -4.19 1.56 -22.46
N ASP A 207 -4.50 2.42 -23.44
CA ASP A 207 -3.52 3.08 -24.29
C ASP A 207 -2.86 4.29 -23.61
N THR A 208 -1.77 4.80 -24.21
CA THR A 208 -1.04 5.96 -23.69
C THR A 208 -1.94 7.19 -23.46
N PRO A 209 -2.82 7.59 -24.40
CA PRO A 209 -3.78 8.68 -24.15
C PRO A 209 -4.68 8.46 -22.93
N ALA A 210 -5.23 7.26 -22.72
CA ALA A 210 -6.07 6.94 -21.58
C ALA A 210 -5.27 6.94 -20.26
N ILE A 211 -4.07 6.36 -20.26
CA ILE A 211 -3.16 6.39 -19.10
C ILE A 211 -2.81 7.84 -18.74
N LYS A 212 -2.52 8.69 -19.74
CA LYS A 212 -2.25 10.11 -19.53
C LYS A 212 -3.43 10.81 -18.87
N ARG A 213 -4.67 10.58 -19.33
CA ARG A 213 -5.87 11.15 -18.70
C ARG A 213 -6.05 10.70 -17.25
N ARG A 214 -5.78 9.42 -16.95
CA ARG A 214 -5.94 8.85 -15.59
C ARG A 214 -4.87 9.30 -14.60
N THR A 215 -3.64 9.51 -15.06
CA THR A 215 -2.50 9.76 -14.19
C THR A 215 -2.00 11.21 -14.25
N GLY A 216 -2.27 11.94 -15.33
CA GLY A 216 -1.63 13.22 -15.62
C GLY A 216 -0.14 13.09 -15.99
N SER A 217 0.39 11.88 -16.20
CA SER A 217 1.77 11.69 -16.64
C SER A 217 1.95 12.07 -18.12
N PRO A 218 3.06 12.72 -18.51
CA PRO A 218 3.35 13.01 -19.92
C PRO A 218 3.43 11.74 -20.77
N GLY A 219 2.91 11.78 -22.00
CA GLY A 219 2.89 10.64 -22.93
C GLY A 219 4.28 10.02 -23.14
N ARG A 220 5.29 10.86 -23.40
CA ARG A 220 6.69 10.43 -23.53
C ARG A 220 7.22 9.69 -22.29
N THR A 221 6.79 10.08 -21.10
CA THR A 221 7.19 9.38 -19.86
C THR A 221 6.49 8.02 -19.74
N ILE A 222 5.20 7.95 -20.10
CA ILE A 222 4.44 6.70 -20.14
C ILE A 222 5.10 5.73 -21.12
N GLU A 223 5.34 6.15 -22.36
CA GLU A 223 5.99 5.33 -23.40
C GLU A 223 7.34 4.80 -22.93
N ARG A 224 8.19 5.63 -22.31
CA ARG A 224 9.47 5.18 -21.75
C ARG A 224 9.30 4.11 -20.67
N TYR A 225 8.31 4.22 -19.79
CA TYR A 225 8.02 3.17 -18.81
C TYR A 225 7.59 1.88 -19.52
N LEU A 226 6.69 1.97 -20.51
CA LEU A 226 6.18 0.80 -21.22
C LEU A 226 7.28 0.11 -22.04
N THR A 227 8.17 0.85 -22.69
CA THR A 227 9.35 0.29 -23.37
C THR A 227 10.22 -0.50 -22.39
N ARG A 228 10.55 0.10 -21.23
CA ARG A 228 11.36 -0.59 -20.21
C ARG A 228 10.66 -1.82 -19.65
N TYR A 229 9.35 -1.75 -19.43
CA TYR A 229 8.53 -2.88 -19.02
C TYR A 229 8.62 -4.02 -20.02
N GLU A 230 8.43 -3.76 -21.32
CA GLU A 230 8.51 -4.79 -22.35
C GLU A 230 9.92 -5.39 -22.47
N GLU A 231 10.96 -4.57 -22.37
CA GLU A 231 12.34 -5.08 -22.35
C GLU A 231 12.61 -5.97 -21.14
N GLY A 232 12.07 -5.61 -19.97
CA GLY A 232 12.13 -6.44 -18.77
C GLY A 232 11.42 -7.77 -18.97
N ARG A 233 10.22 -7.74 -19.56
CA ARG A 233 9.40 -8.92 -19.83
C ARG A 233 10.07 -9.89 -20.79
N ALA A 234 10.73 -9.39 -21.82
CA ALA A 234 11.38 -10.22 -22.83
C ALA A 234 12.71 -10.86 -22.37
N ARG A 235 13.54 -10.13 -21.61
CA ARG A 235 14.95 -10.52 -21.38
C ARG A 235 15.49 -10.24 -19.97
N GLY A 236 14.67 -9.74 -19.07
CA GLY A 236 15.13 -9.31 -17.76
C GLY A 236 15.34 -10.45 -16.76
N ARG A 237 16.19 -10.21 -15.76
CA ARG A 237 16.49 -11.14 -14.67
C ARG A 237 16.49 -10.39 -13.33
N PHE A 238 15.96 -10.99 -12.27
CA PHE A 238 15.89 -10.34 -10.96
C PHE A 238 17.27 -9.95 -10.41
N GLN A 239 18.29 -10.77 -10.68
CA GLN A 239 19.68 -10.54 -10.27
C GLN A 239 20.23 -9.22 -10.81
N SER A 240 19.73 -8.73 -11.96
CA SER A 240 20.14 -7.45 -12.52
C SER A 240 19.75 -6.24 -11.64
N PHE A 241 18.84 -6.42 -10.68
CA PHE A 241 18.35 -5.39 -9.77
C PHE A 241 18.82 -5.58 -8.32
N ALA A 242 19.50 -6.68 -8.02
CA ALA A 242 20.01 -7.00 -6.69
C ALA A 242 21.04 -5.95 -6.23
N GLY A 243 20.96 -5.52 -4.96
CA GLY A 243 21.92 -4.56 -4.39
C GLY A 243 21.75 -3.10 -4.85
N LYS A 244 20.83 -2.81 -5.77
CA LYS A 244 20.74 -1.48 -6.41
C LYS A 244 19.66 -0.58 -5.81
N SER A 245 19.93 0.72 -5.83
CA SER A 245 18.87 1.74 -5.79
C SER A 245 18.24 1.83 -7.18
N LEU A 246 16.93 1.65 -7.27
CA LEU A 246 16.23 1.54 -8.55
C LEU A 246 15.62 2.89 -8.96
N SER A 247 15.91 3.32 -10.19
CA SER A 247 15.20 4.43 -10.81
C SER A 247 13.77 4.01 -11.22
N PRO A 248 12.87 4.96 -11.55
CA PRO A 248 11.57 4.62 -12.11
C PRO A 248 11.64 3.74 -13.37
N LEU A 249 12.69 3.87 -14.19
CA LEU A 249 12.88 3.03 -15.39
C LEU A 249 13.34 1.62 -15.04
N ASP A 250 14.14 1.47 -13.98
CA ASP A 250 14.51 0.16 -13.46
C ASP A 250 13.30 -0.54 -12.87
N LEU A 251 12.45 0.19 -12.15
CA LEU A 251 11.19 -0.33 -11.62
C LEU A 251 10.24 -0.78 -12.73
N ALA A 252 10.15 -0.02 -13.84
CA ALA A 252 9.37 -0.43 -15.01
C ALA A 252 9.90 -1.74 -15.61
N ALA A 253 11.22 -1.87 -15.80
CA ALA A 253 11.82 -3.11 -16.28
C ALA A 253 11.61 -4.28 -15.29
N LEU A 254 11.74 -4.03 -14.00
CA LEU A 254 11.51 -5.03 -12.96
C LEU A 254 10.05 -5.50 -12.90
N HIS A 255 9.09 -4.63 -13.20
CA HIS A 255 7.70 -5.02 -13.45
C HIS A 255 7.59 -6.04 -14.59
N GLY A 256 8.30 -5.80 -15.69
CA GLY A 256 8.33 -6.73 -16.82
C GLY A 256 8.90 -8.10 -16.45
N VAL A 257 10.03 -8.12 -15.73
CA VAL A 257 10.65 -9.37 -15.23
C VAL A 257 9.68 -10.14 -14.33
N TRP A 258 9.00 -9.42 -13.45
CA TRP A 258 8.01 -10.02 -12.55
C TRP A 258 6.85 -10.61 -13.33
N GLU A 259 6.32 -9.88 -14.32
CA GLU A 259 5.21 -10.36 -15.15
C GLU A 259 5.56 -11.65 -15.89
N ALA A 260 6.73 -11.70 -16.53
CA ALA A 260 7.19 -12.87 -17.28
C ALA A 260 7.28 -14.12 -16.40
N ARG A 261 7.56 -13.95 -15.10
CA ARG A 261 7.77 -15.05 -14.16
C ARG A 261 6.52 -15.45 -13.38
N PHE A 262 5.68 -14.48 -13.02
CA PHE A 262 4.59 -14.62 -12.04
C PHE A 262 3.24 -14.03 -12.50
N GLY A 263 3.18 -13.35 -13.64
CA GLY A 263 1.99 -12.63 -14.10
C GLY A 263 0.86 -13.52 -14.64
N GLY A 264 1.15 -14.78 -14.96
CA GLY A 264 0.18 -15.77 -15.47
C GLY A 264 -0.25 -16.84 -14.47
N SER A 265 0.09 -16.68 -13.20
CA SER A 265 -0.26 -17.58 -12.09
C SER A 265 -1.29 -16.96 -11.15
#